data_AF-A0A8J4G5X3-F1
#
_entry.id   AF-A0A8J4G5X3-F1
#
_cell.length_a   1.000
_cell.length_b   1.000
_cell.length_c   1.000
_cell.angle_alpha   90.00
_cell.angle_beta   90.00
_cell.angle_gamma   90.00
#
_symmetry.space_group_name_H-M   'P 1'
#
loop_
_entity.id
_entity.type
_entity.pdbx_description
1 polymer ?
#
loop_
_entity_poly.entity_id
_entity_poly.type
_entity_poly.pdbx_seq_one_letter_code
_entity_poly.pdbx_strand_id
1 'polypeptide(L)'
;MSPDNREAHLECVGRLYSHQVVLGLPLRMWRIRIRAWAALSTVERRIASMQSSLSNFAEVERAAYGLLEQRAQQQVAANESPLSWRAEYARCRLALQKLERVEAVDSPSDPVPLGVLVEGADSVTIRQRPALIRSIKQQASELEKANRNDDPACWTLASDEMRRATAELAESEIQKLCSGLEAHVLDLYSLEEVIKHLRGRRKEQALAKKEKQRTRDNIQKLWEKLQAWCKVPTDGITQQEQRNQGILAEGAFKRVLQQDFPWGEEARQPRDQRIARMLARCFEQKARCEEELHLVQEEMERAVKYYMLRVELLTERMQHTMTASVEKLLHKHLLHNRHMLRAFTSLKNGALPDDLSLVGYMDN
;
A
#
# COMPACT_ATOMS: atom_id res chain seq x y z
N MET A 1 -6.00 -31.21 -7.27
CA MET A 1 -4.93 -30.28 -6.80
C MET A 1 -3.66 -31.09 -6.62
N SER A 2 -2.50 -30.62 -7.12
CA SER A 2 -1.25 -31.38 -7.01
C SER A 2 -0.80 -31.50 -5.54
N PRO A 3 -0.07 -32.58 -5.19
CA PRO A 3 0.44 -32.79 -3.83
C PRO A 3 1.32 -31.63 -3.32
N ASP A 4 2.15 -31.05 -4.18
CA ASP A 4 3.07 -29.94 -3.83
C ASP A 4 2.33 -28.66 -3.39
N ASN A 5 1.15 -28.39 -3.96
CA ASN A 5 0.31 -27.25 -3.55
C ASN A 5 -0.40 -27.50 -2.22
N ARG A 6 -0.56 -28.77 -1.82
CA ARG A 6 -1.22 -29.13 -0.56
C ARG A 6 -0.28 -28.93 0.62
N GLU A 7 1.00 -29.25 0.48
CA GLU A 7 2.01 -28.99 1.52
C GLU A 7 2.30 -27.50 1.67
N ALA A 8 2.48 -26.74 0.58
CA ALA A 8 2.66 -25.29 0.66
C ALA A 8 1.42 -24.57 1.26
N HIS A 9 0.20 -25.07 0.95
CA HIS A 9 -1.02 -24.56 1.56
C HIS A 9 -1.14 -24.94 3.05
N LEU A 10 -0.82 -26.18 3.42
CA LEU A 10 -0.79 -26.63 4.82
C LEU A 10 0.33 -25.98 5.63
N GLU A 11 1.45 -25.61 5.01
CA GLU A 11 2.52 -24.85 5.60
C GLU A 11 2.11 -23.37 5.77
N CYS A 12 1.41 -22.79 4.79
CA CYS A 12 0.83 -21.44 4.91
C CYS A 12 -0.24 -21.37 6.01
N VAL A 13 -1.17 -22.34 6.02
CA VAL A 13 -2.17 -22.54 7.08
C VAL A 13 -1.45 -22.80 8.41
N GLY A 14 -0.45 -23.67 8.44
CA GLY A 14 0.36 -23.98 9.63
C GLY A 14 1.14 -22.76 10.16
N ARG A 15 1.58 -21.85 9.30
CA ARG A 15 2.20 -20.57 9.67
C ARG A 15 1.16 -19.57 10.18
N LEU A 16 0.01 -19.45 9.51
CA LEU A 16 -1.12 -18.59 9.91
C LEU A 16 -1.73 -19.00 11.27
N TYR A 17 -1.82 -20.31 11.52
CA TYR A 17 -2.33 -20.91 12.76
C TYR A 17 -1.21 -21.35 13.71
N SER A 18 0.04 -20.98 13.46
CA SER A 18 1.12 -21.26 14.41
C SER A 18 0.81 -20.56 15.73
N HIS A 19 1.00 -21.28 16.84
CA HIS A 19 0.71 -20.77 18.18
C HIS A 19 1.40 -19.43 18.45
N GLN A 20 2.58 -19.20 17.87
CA GLN A 20 3.34 -17.95 17.96
C GLN A 20 2.68 -16.78 17.22
N VAL A 21 2.12 -17.02 16.02
CA VAL A 21 1.37 -16.00 15.27
C VAL A 21 0.09 -15.65 16.01
N VAL A 22 -0.66 -16.64 16.52
CA VAL A 22 -1.89 -16.39 17.28
C VAL A 22 -1.62 -15.66 18.60
N LEU A 23 -0.62 -16.09 19.38
CA LEU A 23 -0.24 -15.41 20.63
C LEU A 23 0.26 -13.97 20.41
N GLY A 24 0.82 -13.66 19.24
CA GLY A 24 1.25 -12.31 18.88
C GLY A 24 0.14 -11.41 18.34
N LEU A 25 -1.09 -11.91 18.16
CA LEU A 25 -2.21 -11.10 17.63
C LEU A 25 -2.55 -9.86 18.48
N PRO A 26 -2.69 -9.96 19.82
CA PRO A 26 -3.00 -8.80 20.64
C PRO A 26 -1.93 -7.71 20.52
N LEU A 27 -0.65 -8.11 20.47
CA LEU A 27 0.46 -7.18 20.32
C LEU A 27 0.48 -6.54 18.93
N ARG A 28 0.14 -7.28 17.87
CA ARG A 28 0.00 -6.73 16.52
C ARG A 28 -1.13 -5.71 16.45
N MET A 29 -2.30 -6.02 17.01
CA MET A 29 -3.42 -5.09 17.08
C MET A 29 -3.07 -3.84 17.90
N TRP A 30 -2.35 -4.00 19.01
CA TRP A 30 -1.82 -2.87 19.78
C TRP A 30 -0.91 -1.97 18.92
N ARG A 31 0.00 -2.55 18.13
CA ARG A 31 0.90 -1.77 17.24
C ARG A 31 0.13 -1.02 16.16
N ILE A 32 -0.86 -1.67 15.53
CA ILE A 32 -1.73 -1.03 14.54
C ILE A 32 -2.46 0.15 15.18
N ARG A 33 -3.09 -0.06 16.36
CA ARG A 33 -3.77 1.01 17.10
C ARG A 33 -2.85 2.19 17.41
N ILE A 34 -1.66 1.93 17.93
CA ILE A 34 -0.69 3.00 18.25
C ILE A 34 -0.24 3.75 17.00
N ARG A 35 -0.05 3.04 15.89
CA ARG A 35 0.31 3.67 14.61
C ARG A 35 -0.80 4.56 14.08
N ALA A 36 -2.03 4.04 14.02
CA ALA A 36 -3.19 4.79 13.56
C ALA A 36 -3.46 6.01 14.45
N TRP A 37 -3.35 5.84 15.78
CA TRP A 37 -3.46 6.95 16.74
C TRP A 37 -2.36 8.00 16.53
N ALA A 38 -1.10 7.59 16.40
CA ALA A 38 0.01 8.53 16.17
C ALA A 38 -0.15 9.26 14.83
N ALA A 39 -0.59 8.57 13.78
CA ALA A 39 -0.90 9.18 12.48
C ALA A 39 -2.02 10.22 12.62
N LEU A 40 -3.12 9.87 13.28
CA LEU A 40 -4.24 10.77 13.56
C LEU A 40 -3.78 12.02 14.32
N SER A 41 -3.09 11.86 15.45
CA SER A 41 -2.60 12.97 16.26
C SER A 41 -1.59 13.87 15.52
N THR A 42 -0.86 13.33 14.54
CA THR A 42 0.07 14.10 13.72
C THR A 42 -0.68 14.97 12.71
N VAL A 43 -1.67 14.37 12.04
CA VAL A 43 -2.52 15.06 11.08
C VAL A 43 -3.35 16.14 11.77
N GLU A 44 -3.93 15.86 12.93
CA GLU A 44 -4.69 16.84 13.72
C GLU A 44 -3.84 18.04 14.13
N ARG A 45 -2.61 17.80 14.62
CA ARG A 45 -1.66 18.90 14.93
C ARG A 45 -1.33 19.71 13.69
N ARG A 46 -1.20 19.07 12.53
CA ARG A 46 -0.91 19.76 11.28
C ARG A 46 -2.07 20.64 10.83
N ILE A 47 -3.30 20.13 10.91
CA ILE A 47 -4.53 20.90 10.65
C ILE A 47 -4.62 22.09 11.59
N ALA A 48 -4.45 21.88 12.89
CA ALA A 48 -4.46 22.96 13.90
C ALA A 48 -3.37 24.02 13.64
N SER A 49 -2.17 23.59 13.24
CA SER A 49 -1.08 24.51 12.87
C SER A 49 -1.40 25.32 11.62
N MET A 50 -2.07 24.73 10.61
CA MET A 50 -2.52 25.46 9.43
C MET A 50 -3.62 26.46 9.80
N GLN A 51 -4.57 26.05 10.65
CA GLN A 51 -5.64 26.90 11.15
C GLN A 51 -5.11 28.12 11.92
N SER A 52 -4.07 27.95 12.73
CA SER A 52 -3.47 29.08 13.48
C SER A 52 -2.59 29.98 12.63
N SER A 53 -2.01 29.47 11.54
CA SER A 53 -1.02 30.20 10.72
C SER A 53 -1.65 30.96 9.53
N LEU A 54 -2.91 30.71 9.22
CA LEU A 54 -3.58 31.23 8.02
C LEU A 54 -4.74 32.14 8.41
N SER A 55 -4.64 33.42 8.05
CA SER A 55 -5.71 34.40 8.25
C SER A 55 -6.94 34.11 7.39
N ASN A 56 -6.78 33.39 6.27
CA ASN A 56 -7.83 33.00 5.33
C ASN A 56 -8.20 31.50 5.40
N PHE A 57 -7.99 30.84 6.56
CA PHE A 57 -8.21 29.39 6.70
C PHE A 57 -9.59 28.93 6.20
N ALA A 58 -10.66 29.68 6.49
CA ALA A 58 -12.02 29.31 6.07
C ALA A 58 -12.23 29.28 4.54
N GLU A 59 -11.47 30.05 3.77
CA GLU A 59 -11.51 30.03 2.31
C GLU A 59 -10.71 28.83 1.77
N VAL A 60 -9.53 28.59 2.35
CA VAL A 60 -8.68 27.45 2.05
C VAL A 60 -9.39 26.13 2.38
N GLU A 61 -10.13 26.07 3.48
CA GLU A 61 -10.92 24.92 3.90
C GLU A 61 -12.07 24.63 2.93
N ARG A 62 -12.82 25.67 2.49
CA ARG A 62 -13.84 25.49 1.45
C ARG A 62 -13.25 25.00 0.14
N ALA A 63 -12.10 25.54 -0.28
CA ALA A 63 -11.39 25.05 -1.45
C ALA A 63 -10.93 23.60 -1.29
N ALA A 64 -10.50 23.20 -0.08
CA ALA A 64 -10.13 21.82 0.24
C ALA A 64 -11.32 20.87 0.10
N TYR A 65 -12.49 21.21 0.66
CA TYR A 65 -13.70 20.40 0.50
C TYR A 65 -14.14 20.26 -0.97
N GLY A 66 -14.10 21.35 -1.75
CA GLY A 66 -14.40 21.29 -3.17
C GLY A 66 -13.47 20.34 -3.95
N LEU A 67 -12.19 20.26 -3.57
CA LEU A 67 -11.25 19.30 -4.15
C LEU A 67 -11.59 17.85 -3.78
N LEU A 68 -12.04 17.60 -2.54
CA LEU A 68 -12.45 16.27 -2.08
C LEU A 68 -13.70 15.78 -2.82
N GLU A 69 -14.68 16.66 -3.00
CA GLU A 69 -15.90 16.34 -3.76
C GLU A 69 -15.59 16.03 -5.23
N GLN A 70 -14.72 16.82 -5.87
CA GLN A 70 -14.27 16.55 -7.24
C GLN A 70 -13.56 15.19 -7.34
N ARG A 71 -12.69 14.85 -6.38
CA ARG A 71 -12.01 13.55 -6.33
C ARG A 71 -12.99 12.40 -6.12
N ALA A 72 -13.96 12.55 -5.22
CA ALA A 72 -14.97 11.52 -4.98
C ALA A 72 -15.79 11.25 -6.24
N GLN A 73 -16.18 12.31 -6.97
CA GLN A 73 -16.87 12.18 -8.26
C GLN A 73 -16.00 11.50 -9.33
N GLN A 74 -14.70 11.82 -9.38
CA GLN A 74 -13.74 11.18 -10.29
C GLN A 74 -13.49 9.70 -9.93
N GLN A 75 -13.45 9.34 -8.64
CA GLN A 75 -13.29 7.96 -8.20
C GLN A 75 -14.49 7.08 -8.52
N VAL A 76 -15.71 7.62 -8.41
CA VAL A 76 -16.93 6.90 -8.83
C VAL A 76 -16.89 6.62 -10.34
N ALA A 77 -16.39 7.55 -11.15
CA ALA A 77 -16.20 7.36 -12.58
C ALA A 77 -15.05 6.39 -12.94
N ALA A 78 -14.02 6.26 -12.10
CA ALA A 78 -12.84 5.43 -12.36
C ALA A 78 -12.98 3.95 -11.95
N ASN A 79 -14.03 3.57 -11.21
CA ASN A 79 -14.29 2.17 -10.82
C ASN A 79 -14.83 1.30 -11.98
N GLU A 80 -15.12 1.90 -13.14
CA GLU A 80 -15.31 1.20 -14.41
C GLU A 80 -13.96 1.15 -15.16
N SER A 81 -13.19 0.07 -14.99
CA SER A 81 -11.91 -0.25 -15.69
C SER A 81 -11.05 0.98 -16.11
N PRO A 82 -10.16 1.49 -15.25
CA PRO A 82 -9.59 2.84 -15.37
C PRO A 82 -8.53 3.04 -16.46
N LEU A 83 -8.15 1.98 -17.17
CA LEU A 83 -7.21 2.04 -18.29
C LEU A 83 -7.97 1.65 -19.55
N SER A 84 -7.89 2.49 -20.59
CA SER A 84 -8.35 2.09 -21.90
C SER A 84 -7.65 0.80 -22.31
N TRP A 85 -8.39 -0.12 -22.94
CA TRP A 85 -7.81 -1.34 -23.53
C TRP A 85 -6.62 -1.02 -24.44
N ARG A 86 -6.61 0.19 -25.04
CA ARG A 86 -5.51 0.74 -25.84
C ARG A 86 -4.23 0.91 -25.04
N ALA A 87 -4.32 1.47 -23.83
CA ALA A 87 -3.18 1.65 -22.93
C ALA A 87 -2.63 0.29 -22.46
N GLU A 88 -3.49 -0.67 -22.14
CA GLU A 88 -3.08 -2.03 -21.78
C GLU A 88 -2.46 -2.80 -22.95
N TYR A 89 -3.01 -2.62 -24.15
CA TYR A 89 -2.46 -3.18 -25.37
C TYR A 89 -1.08 -2.58 -25.69
N ALA A 90 -0.93 -1.26 -25.55
CA ALA A 90 0.36 -0.59 -25.69
C ALA A 90 1.41 -1.11 -24.68
N ARG A 91 1.02 -1.35 -23.42
CA ARG A 91 1.88 -2.00 -22.42
C ARG A 91 2.37 -3.37 -22.91
N CYS A 92 1.45 -4.21 -23.41
CA CYS A 92 1.80 -5.53 -23.92
C CYS A 92 2.77 -5.46 -25.11
N ARG A 93 2.52 -4.56 -26.06
CA ARG A 93 3.36 -4.36 -27.25
C ARG A 93 4.77 -3.87 -26.90
N LEU A 94 4.89 -2.89 -25.99
CA LEU A 94 6.19 -2.42 -25.50
C LEU A 94 6.96 -3.51 -24.75
N ALA A 95 6.29 -4.29 -23.92
CA ALA A 95 6.91 -5.39 -23.18
C ALA A 95 7.40 -6.49 -24.12
N LEU A 96 6.61 -6.86 -25.14
CA LEU A 96 7.03 -7.83 -26.17
C LEU A 96 8.23 -7.32 -26.96
N GLN A 97 8.23 -6.06 -27.39
CA GLN A 97 9.36 -5.47 -28.11
C GLN A 97 10.67 -5.64 -27.33
N LYS A 98 10.67 -5.35 -26.03
CA LYS A 98 11.83 -5.51 -25.15
C LYS A 98 12.21 -6.97 -24.95
N LEU A 99 11.23 -7.83 -24.70
CA LEU A 99 11.41 -9.25 -24.48
C LEU A 99 11.83 -10.03 -25.72
N GLU A 100 11.65 -9.50 -26.93
CA GLU A 100 12.05 -10.14 -28.19
C GLU A 100 13.41 -9.64 -28.71
N ARG A 101 14.04 -8.64 -28.07
CA ARG A 101 15.40 -8.20 -28.40
C ARG A 101 16.44 -9.29 -28.11
N VAL A 102 17.38 -9.45 -29.06
CA VAL A 102 18.45 -10.45 -29.01
C VAL A 102 19.58 -10.04 -28.07
N GLU A 103 19.93 -8.74 -28.02
CA GLU A 103 21.12 -8.24 -27.32
C GLU A 103 20.87 -7.92 -25.84
N ALA A 104 19.90 -7.05 -25.54
CA ALA A 104 19.55 -6.65 -24.19
C ALA A 104 18.05 -6.36 -24.07
N VAL A 105 17.48 -6.74 -22.92
CA VAL A 105 16.05 -6.53 -22.62
C VAL A 105 15.73 -5.04 -22.47
N ASP A 106 16.60 -4.29 -21.78
CA ASP A 106 16.49 -2.84 -21.63
C ASP A 106 17.65 -2.15 -22.32
N SER A 107 17.32 -1.18 -23.18
CA SER A 107 18.28 -0.27 -23.79
C SER A 107 18.35 1.04 -22.98
N PRO A 108 19.52 1.70 -22.87
CA PRO A 108 19.61 3.04 -22.29
C PRO A 108 18.72 4.08 -23.00
N SER A 109 18.36 3.82 -24.26
CA SER A 109 17.46 4.65 -25.06
C SER A 109 15.98 4.44 -24.74
N ASP A 110 15.61 3.41 -23.97
CA ASP A 110 14.21 3.16 -23.65
C ASP A 110 13.76 4.10 -22.52
N PRO A 111 12.61 4.78 -22.67
CA PRO A 111 12.11 5.68 -21.62
C PRO A 111 11.72 4.91 -20.35
N VAL A 112 11.15 3.70 -20.50
CA VAL A 112 10.62 2.88 -19.40
C VAL A 112 11.28 1.49 -19.40
N PRO A 113 11.91 1.04 -18.30
CA PRO A 113 12.46 -0.32 -18.17
C PRO A 113 11.40 -1.42 -18.15
N LEU A 114 11.77 -2.67 -18.46
CA LEU A 114 10.82 -3.79 -18.53
C LEU A 114 10.11 -4.05 -17.20
N GLY A 115 10.81 -4.05 -16.05
CA GLY A 115 10.17 -4.26 -14.75
C GLY A 115 9.30 -3.12 -14.25
N VAL A 116 9.34 -1.97 -14.93
CA VAL A 116 8.39 -0.87 -14.72
C VAL A 116 7.13 -1.10 -15.57
N LEU A 117 7.26 -1.68 -16.77
CA LEU A 117 6.13 -2.04 -17.63
C LEU A 117 5.36 -3.26 -17.12
N VAL A 118 6.09 -4.27 -16.64
CA VAL A 118 5.55 -5.56 -16.17
C VAL A 118 6.15 -5.87 -14.81
N GLU A 119 5.30 -5.90 -13.78
CA GLU A 119 5.77 -6.13 -12.43
C GLU A 119 6.46 -7.49 -12.29
N GLY A 120 7.64 -7.49 -11.69
CA GLY A 120 8.45 -8.70 -11.50
C GLY A 120 9.19 -9.18 -12.75
N ALA A 121 9.10 -8.47 -13.88
CA ALA A 121 9.82 -8.88 -15.09
C ALA A 121 11.35 -8.78 -14.97
N ASP A 122 11.87 -7.89 -14.12
CA ASP A 122 13.33 -7.75 -13.88
C ASP A 122 13.94 -8.97 -13.17
N SER A 123 13.14 -9.76 -12.46
CA SER A 123 13.60 -10.96 -11.75
C SER A 123 13.47 -12.25 -12.57
N VAL A 124 12.98 -12.15 -13.80
CA VAL A 124 12.73 -13.29 -14.68
C VAL A 124 14.05 -13.80 -15.24
N THR A 125 14.35 -15.08 -14.97
CA THR A 125 15.53 -15.74 -15.54
C THR A 125 15.37 -15.98 -17.03
N ILE A 126 16.48 -16.17 -17.75
CA ILE A 126 16.48 -16.49 -19.20
C ILE A 126 15.56 -17.69 -19.52
N ARG A 127 15.46 -18.67 -18.61
CA ARG A 127 14.60 -19.85 -18.76
C ARG A 127 13.10 -19.56 -18.61
N GLN A 128 12.73 -18.53 -17.86
CA GLN A 128 11.35 -18.11 -17.63
C GLN A 128 10.85 -17.12 -18.69
N ARG A 129 11.78 -16.44 -19.40
CA ARG A 129 11.49 -15.47 -20.45
C ARG A 129 10.50 -15.98 -21.54
N PRO A 130 10.61 -17.22 -22.08
CA PRO A 130 9.66 -17.71 -23.07
C PRO A 130 8.22 -17.86 -22.52
N ALA A 131 8.07 -18.20 -21.24
CA ALA A 131 6.76 -18.31 -20.62
C ALA A 131 6.11 -16.93 -20.46
N LEU A 132 6.89 -15.92 -20.06
CA LEU A 132 6.42 -14.54 -19.98
C LEU A 132 6.01 -14.01 -21.36
N ILE A 133 6.81 -14.25 -22.41
CA ILE A 133 6.47 -13.87 -23.79
C ILE A 133 5.13 -14.48 -24.21
N ARG A 134 4.92 -15.79 -23.95
CA ARG A 134 3.64 -16.44 -24.27
C ARG A 134 2.46 -15.82 -23.54
N SER A 135 2.62 -15.52 -22.25
CA SER A 135 1.57 -14.87 -21.44
C SER A 135 1.19 -13.49 -21.99
N ILE A 136 2.19 -12.65 -22.32
CA ILE A 136 1.93 -11.30 -22.82
C ILE A 136 1.34 -11.35 -24.24
N LYS A 137 1.79 -12.27 -25.10
CA LYS A 137 1.16 -12.50 -26.43
C LYS A 137 -0.30 -12.92 -26.30
N GLN A 138 -0.61 -13.76 -25.32
CA GLN A 138 -1.99 -14.16 -25.08
C GLN A 138 -2.85 -12.97 -24.65
N GLN A 139 -2.38 -12.15 -23.70
CA GLN A 139 -3.08 -10.93 -23.27
C GLN A 139 -3.30 -9.95 -24.43
N ALA A 140 -2.28 -9.71 -25.25
CA ALA A 140 -2.41 -8.86 -26.44
C ALA A 140 -3.47 -9.41 -27.42
N SER A 141 -3.46 -10.72 -27.67
CA SER A 141 -4.44 -11.37 -28.56
C SER A 141 -5.87 -11.33 -27.99
N GLU A 142 -6.04 -11.44 -26.69
CA GLU A 142 -7.34 -11.32 -26.02
C GLU A 142 -7.90 -9.89 -26.17
N LEU A 143 -7.06 -8.87 -26.01
CA LEU A 143 -7.42 -7.47 -26.22
C LEU A 143 -7.80 -7.19 -27.69
N GLU A 144 -7.06 -7.74 -28.66
CA GLU A 144 -7.40 -7.64 -30.09
C GLU A 144 -8.74 -8.31 -30.41
N LYS A 145 -8.98 -9.52 -29.90
CA LYS A 145 -10.22 -10.28 -30.15
C LYS A 145 -11.45 -9.63 -29.53
N ALA A 146 -11.28 -8.98 -28.38
CA ALA A 146 -12.35 -8.25 -27.70
C ALA A 146 -12.71 -6.95 -28.45
N ASN A 147 -11.74 -6.31 -29.09
CA ASN A 147 -11.88 -4.99 -29.70
C ASN A 147 -11.76 -5.02 -31.24
N ARG A 148 -12.59 -5.86 -31.88
CA ARG A 148 -12.56 -6.26 -33.32
C ARG A 148 -12.61 -5.14 -34.38
N ASN A 149 -12.61 -3.86 -33.99
CA ASN A 149 -12.80 -2.72 -34.89
C ASN A 149 -11.50 -1.99 -35.26
N ASP A 150 -10.36 -2.29 -34.62
CA ASP A 150 -9.08 -1.65 -34.94
C ASP A 150 -8.17 -2.63 -35.72
N ASP A 151 -7.58 -2.16 -36.83
CA ASP A 151 -6.65 -2.94 -37.66
C ASP A 151 -5.29 -3.12 -36.92
N PRO A 152 -4.83 -4.35 -36.63
CA PRO A 152 -3.52 -4.58 -35.99
C PRO A 152 -2.35 -3.91 -36.73
N ALA A 153 -2.48 -3.64 -38.04
CA ALA A 153 -1.47 -2.94 -38.82
C ALA A 153 -1.27 -1.46 -38.41
N CYS A 154 -2.28 -0.82 -37.79
CA CYS A 154 -2.14 0.57 -37.30
C CYS A 154 -1.39 0.66 -35.97
N TRP A 155 -1.08 -0.46 -35.32
CA TRP A 155 -0.39 -0.52 -34.01
C TRP A 155 1.11 -0.75 -34.12
N THR A 156 1.75 -0.15 -35.13
CA THR A 156 3.22 -0.14 -35.20
C THR A 156 3.80 0.78 -34.13
N LEU A 157 5.05 0.56 -33.73
CA LEU A 157 5.68 1.36 -32.67
C LEU A 157 5.82 2.86 -33.01
N ALA A 158 5.81 3.19 -34.30
CA ALA A 158 5.89 4.56 -34.78
C ALA A 158 4.52 5.21 -34.99
N SER A 159 3.42 4.45 -34.89
CA SER A 159 2.09 4.97 -35.19
C SER A 159 1.62 5.99 -34.15
N ASP A 160 0.72 6.87 -34.59
CA ASP A 160 0.13 7.86 -33.71
C ASP A 160 -0.79 7.20 -32.68
N GLU A 161 -1.46 6.10 -33.05
CA GLU A 161 -2.29 5.29 -32.16
C GLU A 161 -1.47 4.72 -31.00
N MET A 162 -0.31 4.14 -31.31
CA MET A 162 0.59 3.60 -30.30
C MET A 162 1.15 4.71 -29.41
N ARG A 163 1.54 5.86 -30.00
CA ARG A 163 2.06 7.01 -29.25
C ARG A 163 1.04 7.54 -28.24
N ARG A 164 -0.20 7.77 -28.69
CA ARG A 164 -1.29 8.25 -27.82
C ARG A 164 -1.62 7.25 -26.71
N ALA A 165 -1.71 5.96 -27.05
CA ALA A 165 -1.96 4.92 -26.07
C ALA A 165 -0.83 4.81 -25.03
N THR A 166 0.43 5.01 -25.43
CA THR A 166 1.56 5.04 -24.50
C THR A 166 1.57 6.30 -23.62
N ALA A 167 1.16 7.45 -24.14
CA ALA A 167 1.02 8.68 -23.35
C ALA A 167 -0.11 8.54 -22.32
N GLU A 168 -1.26 7.96 -22.71
CA GLU A 168 -2.36 7.64 -21.81
C GLU A 168 -1.93 6.67 -20.70
N LEU A 169 -1.22 5.60 -21.08
CA LEU A 169 -0.64 4.64 -20.13
C LEU A 169 0.30 5.33 -19.14
N ALA A 170 1.21 6.17 -19.64
CA ALA A 170 2.16 6.89 -18.80
C ALA A 170 1.45 7.84 -17.84
N GLU A 171 0.44 8.58 -18.29
CA GLU A 171 -0.33 9.49 -17.43
C GLU A 171 -1.05 8.73 -16.31
N SER A 172 -1.72 7.62 -16.64
CA SER A 172 -2.39 6.79 -15.65
C SER A 172 -1.42 6.23 -14.60
N GLU A 173 -0.25 5.73 -15.02
CA GLU A 173 0.76 5.20 -14.11
C GLU A 173 1.43 6.30 -13.29
N ILE A 174 1.68 7.49 -13.86
CA ILE A 174 2.19 8.65 -13.13
C ILE A 174 1.22 9.04 -12.03
N GLN A 175 -0.08 9.14 -12.32
CA GLN A 175 -1.10 9.47 -11.31
C GLN A 175 -1.13 8.45 -10.16
N LYS A 176 -1.15 7.15 -10.49
CA LYS A 176 -1.11 6.07 -9.48
C LYS A 176 0.15 6.15 -8.61
N LEU A 177 1.32 6.34 -9.22
CA LEU A 177 2.59 6.43 -8.51
C LEU A 177 2.66 7.69 -7.64
N CYS A 178 2.11 8.82 -8.10
CA CYS A 178 2.00 10.04 -7.29
C CYS A 178 1.15 9.79 -6.03
N SER A 179 -0.04 9.20 -6.17
CA SER A 179 -0.89 8.87 -5.02
C SER A 179 -0.24 7.83 -4.08
N GLY A 180 0.47 6.84 -4.63
CA GLY A 180 1.21 5.86 -3.84
C GLY A 180 2.36 6.49 -3.05
N LEU A 181 3.15 7.36 -3.69
CA LEU A 181 4.23 8.11 -3.04
C LEU A 181 3.71 8.99 -1.91
N GLU A 182 2.57 9.66 -2.11
CA GLU A 182 1.90 10.46 -1.07
C GLU A 182 1.60 9.63 0.18
N ALA A 183 0.94 8.49 0.00
CA ALA A 183 0.60 7.60 1.11
C ALA A 183 1.86 7.13 1.87
N HIS A 184 2.91 6.75 1.14
CA HIS A 184 4.15 6.29 1.77
C HIS A 184 4.93 7.39 2.46
N VAL A 185 4.95 8.62 1.93
CA VAL A 185 5.58 9.76 2.63
C VAL A 185 4.84 10.03 3.94
N LEU A 186 3.51 10.01 3.95
CA LEU A 186 2.73 10.16 5.19
C LEU A 186 3.05 9.05 6.20
N ASP A 187 3.16 7.81 5.74
CA ASP A 187 3.60 6.68 6.57
C ASP A 187 4.99 6.90 7.18
N LEU A 188 5.92 7.49 6.43
CA LEU A 188 7.25 7.80 6.94
C LEU A 188 7.20 8.73 8.15
N TYR A 189 6.36 9.77 8.07
CA TYR A 189 6.18 10.75 9.15
C TYR A 189 5.38 10.20 10.33
N SER A 190 4.34 9.40 10.09
CA SER A 190 3.61 8.75 11.18
C SER A 190 4.53 7.81 11.97
N LEU A 191 5.42 7.08 11.28
CA LEU A 191 6.43 6.24 11.93
C LEU A 191 7.45 7.04 12.74
N GLU A 192 7.80 8.27 12.34
CA GLU A 192 8.65 9.15 13.15
C GLU A 192 7.99 9.52 14.49
N GLU A 193 6.70 9.81 14.46
CA GLU A 193 5.93 10.14 15.66
C GLU A 193 5.72 8.89 16.53
N VAL A 194 5.45 7.72 15.93
CA VAL A 194 5.45 6.44 16.65
C VAL A 194 6.79 6.20 17.36
N ILE A 195 7.92 6.42 16.69
CA ILE A 195 9.25 6.27 17.30
C ILE A 195 9.45 7.21 18.50
N LYS A 196 8.91 8.43 18.44
CA LYS A 196 8.91 9.40 19.56
C LYS A 196 8.01 8.93 20.71
N HIS A 197 6.80 8.45 20.41
CA HIS A 197 5.86 7.94 21.42
C HIS A 197 6.35 6.65 22.09
N LEU A 198 7.13 5.83 21.39
CA LEU A 198 7.74 4.61 21.92
C LEU A 198 9.04 4.88 22.69
N ARG A 199 9.33 6.13 23.09
CA ARG A 199 10.53 6.45 23.88
C ARG A 199 10.54 5.64 25.18
N GLY A 200 11.64 4.93 25.42
CA GLY A 200 11.79 3.99 26.54
C GLY A 200 11.43 2.53 26.22
N ARG A 201 10.73 2.27 25.10
CA ARG A 201 10.36 0.91 24.66
C ARG A 201 11.30 0.41 23.55
N ARG A 202 12.47 -0.10 23.95
CA ARG A 202 13.58 -0.40 23.02
C ARG A 202 13.21 -1.36 21.89
N LYS A 203 12.46 -2.43 22.18
CA LYS A 203 12.09 -3.46 21.17
C LYS A 203 11.12 -2.91 20.13
N GLU A 204 10.05 -2.27 20.58
CA GLU A 204 9.01 -1.69 19.74
C GLU A 204 9.57 -0.54 18.91
N GLN A 205 10.44 0.29 19.51
CA GLN A 205 11.12 1.37 18.80
C GLN A 205 12.07 0.84 17.72
N ALA A 206 12.79 -0.27 17.97
CA ALA A 206 13.64 -0.90 16.96
C ALA A 206 12.83 -1.42 15.77
N LEU A 207 11.65 -2.01 16.02
CA LEU A 207 10.73 -2.44 14.97
C LEU A 207 10.20 -1.25 14.15
N ALA A 208 9.75 -0.19 14.81
CA ALA A 208 9.28 1.02 14.14
C ALA A 208 10.40 1.69 13.29
N LYS A 209 11.64 1.68 13.77
CA LYS A 209 12.81 2.13 12.98
C LYS A 209 13.05 1.27 11.74
N LYS A 210 12.95 -0.06 11.87
CA LYS A 210 13.09 -1.00 10.74
C LYS A 210 11.98 -0.80 9.71
N GLU A 211 10.75 -0.55 10.18
CA GLU A 211 9.61 -0.24 9.32
C GLU A 211 9.79 1.11 8.62
N LYS A 212 10.24 2.15 9.34
CA LYS A 212 10.59 3.45 8.75
C LYS A 212 11.61 3.32 7.62
N GLN A 213 12.64 2.50 7.81
CA GLN A 213 13.63 2.24 6.77
C GLN A 213 13.00 1.55 5.55
N ARG A 214 12.16 0.53 5.75
CA ARG A 214 11.44 -0.13 4.65
C ARG A 214 10.54 0.82 3.88
N THR A 215 9.81 1.69 4.59
CA THR A 215 8.98 2.73 3.96
C THR A 215 9.84 3.67 3.11
N ARG A 216 11.00 4.09 3.62
CA ARG A 216 11.95 4.92 2.87
C ARG A 216 12.45 4.21 1.59
N ASP A 217 12.80 2.93 1.69
CA ASP A 217 13.26 2.13 0.55
C ASP A 217 12.13 1.96 -0.49
N ASN A 218 10.88 1.81 -0.04
CA ASN A 218 9.72 1.75 -0.94
C ASN A 218 9.45 3.08 -1.63
N ILE A 219 9.56 4.22 -0.91
CA ILE A 219 9.46 5.56 -1.50
C ILE A 219 10.52 5.73 -2.61
N GLN A 220 11.76 5.32 -2.35
CA GLN A 220 12.84 5.37 -3.34
C GLN A 220 12.49 4.55 -4.60
N LYS A 221 12.02 3.30 -4.44
CA LYS A 221 11.62 2.46 -5.57
C LYS A 221 10.46 3.04 -6.38
N LEU A 222 9.44 3.58 -5.71
CA LEU A 222 8.31 4.23 -6.39
C LEU A 222 8.75 5.49 -7.12
N TRP A 223 9.69 6.23 -6.56
CA TRP A 223 10.27 7.41 -7.19
C TRP A 223 11.03 7.06 -8.47
N GLU A 224 11.84 6.01 -8.45
CA GLU A 224 12.55 5.52 -9.65
C GLU A 224 11.58 5.09 -10.76
N LYS A 225 10.49 4.40 -10.40
CA LYS A 225 9.40 4.06 -11.34
C LYS A 225 8.74 5.32 -11.91
N LEU A 226 8.46 6.31 -11.06
CA LEU A 226 7.84 7.56 -11.48
C LEU A 226 8.75 8.32 -12.48
N GLN A 227 10.05 8.41 -12.18
CA GLN A 227 11.02 9.04 -13.08
C GLN A 227 11.10 8.33 -14.44
N ALA A 228 11.01 7.00 -14.47
CA ALA A 228 10.96 6.26 -15.73
C ALA A 228 9.73 6.65 -16.56
N TRP A 229 8.54 6.68 -15.97
CA TRP A 229 7.32 7.09 -16.67
C TRP A 229 7.33 8.56 -17.13
N CYS A 230 7.96 9.46 -16.36
CA CYS A 230 8.08 10.87 -16.75
C CYS A 230 8.99 11.13 -17.96
N LYS A 231 9.80 10.14 -18.38
CA LYS A 231 10.61 10.22 -19.61
C LYS A 231 9.80 9.92 -20.88
N VAL A 232 8.59 9.36 -20.75
CA VAL A 232 7.72 9.10 -21.89
C VAL A 232 7.23 10.45 -22.47
N PRO A 233 7.35 10.67 -23.79
CA PRO A 233 6.82 11.87 -24.42
C PRO A 233 5.32 12.02 -24.18
N THR A 234 4.91 13.22 -23.82
CA THR A 234 3.50 13.62 -23.68
C THR A 234 2.92 13.97 -25.05
N ASP A 235 1.60 13.83 -25.21
CA ASP A 235 0.87 14.23 -26.44
C ASP A 235 0.72 15.77 -26.56
N GLY A 236 1.77 16.54 -26.24
CA GLY A 236 1.80 18.00 -26.34
C GLY A 236 1.01 18.76 -25.25
N ILE A 237 0.67 18.10 -24.13
CA ILE A 237 -0.01 18.75 -23.00
C ILE A 237 1.03 19.46 -22.13
N THR A 238 1.13 20.79 -22.28
CA THR A 238 2.14 21.63 -21.62
C THR A 238 2.18 21.49 -20.10
N GLN A 239 1.03 21.25 -19.44
CA GLN A 239 0.99 21.05 -17.99
C GLN A 239 1.63 19.73 -17.55
N GLN A 240 1.46 18.65 -18.33
CA GLN A 240 2.08 17.36 -18.04
C GLN A 240 3.59 17.42 -18.26
N GLU A 241 4.05 18.15 -19.28
CA GLU A 241 5.48 18.38 -19.55
C GLU A 241 6.16 19.12 -18.40
N GLN A 242 5.56 20.21 -17.94
CA GLN A 242 6.08 20.98 -16.80
C GLN A 242 6.15 20.13 -15.54
N ARG A 243 5.12 19.32 -15.26
CA ARG A 243 5.11 18.36 -14.15
C ARG A 243 6.25 17.34 -14.27
N ASN A 244 6.37 16.69 -15.42
CA ASN A 244 7.37 15.65 -15.67
C ASN A 244 8.80 16.21 -15.55
N GLN A 245 9.03 17.43 -16.03
CA GLN A 245 10.32 18.13 -15.85
C GLN A 245 10.61 18.40 -14.37
N GLY A 246 9.62 18.88 -13.60
CA GLY A 246 9.76 19.11 -12.16
C GLY A 246 10.07 17.83 -11.35
N ILE A 247 9.57 16.67 -11.79
CA ILE A 247 9.90 15.35 -11.22
C ILE A 247 11.34 14.93 -11.54
N LEU A 248 11.78 15.20 -12.76
CA LEU A 248 13.13 14.85 -13.23
C LEU A 248 14.20 15.82 -12.73
N ALA A 249 13.81 16.98 -12.18
CA ALA A 249 14.72 17.99 -11.67
C ALA A 249 15.55 17.50 -10.47
N GLU A 250 16.77 18.03 -10.37
CA GLU A 250 17.66 17.74 -9.25
C GLU A 250 17.04 18.19 -7.92
N GLY A 251 17.17 17.36 -6.88
CA GLY A 251 16.61 17.65 -5.55
C GLY A 251 15.08 17.49 -5.43
N ALA A 252 14.36 17.12 -6.50
CA ALA A 252 12.92 16.85 -6.44
C ALA A 252 12.56 15.77 -5.42
N PHE A 253 13.35 14.69 -5.34
CA PHE A 253 13.14 13.63 -4.35
C PHE A 253 13.25 14.13 -2.90
N LYS A 254 14.15 15.07 -2.63
CA LYS A 254 14.28 15.68 -1.30
C LYS A 254 13.03 16.50 -0.95
N ARG A 255 12.47 17.23 -1.91
CA ARG A 255 11.20 17.97 -1.76
C ARG A 255 10.03 17.05 -1.46
N VAL A 256 9.96 15.88 -2.12
CA VAL A 256 8.94 14.84 -1.84
C VAL A 256 9.02 14.38 -0.38
N LEU A 257 10.23 14.07 0.10
CA LEU A 257 10.42 13.66 1.49
C LEU A 257 10.09 14.76 2.50
N GLN A 258 10.05 16.03 2.10
CA GLN A 258 9.69 17.19 2.93
C GLN A 258 8.18 17.50 2.90
N GLN A 259 7.37 16.67 2.24
CA GLN A 259 5.94 16.90 1.99
C GLN A 259 5.63 18.10 1.08
N ASP A 260 6.59 18.61 0.33
CA ASP A 260 6.37 19.66 -0.68
C ASP A 260 5.82 19.09 -2.00
N PHE A 261 4.93 18.10 -1.89
CA PHE A 261 4.28 17.35 -2.97
C PHE A 261 2.77 17.70 -3.04
N PRO A 262 2.15 17.83 -4.23
CA PRO A 262 2.68 17.56 -5.56
C PRO A 262 3.21 18.87 -6.15
N TRP A 263 4.52 18.88 -6.38
CA TRP A 263 5.25 19.91 -7.14
C TRP A 263 5.64 21.19 -6.38
N GLY A 264 6.86 21.18 -5.84
CA GLY A 264 7.62 22.37 -5.47
C GLY A 264 8.01 23.30 -6.63
N GLU A 265 7.36 23.18 -7.80
CA GLU A 265 7.48 24.05 -8.97
C GLU A 265 6.11 24.47 -9.55
N GLU A 266 5.03 24.30 -8.79
CA GLU A 266 3.87 25.20 -8.86
C GLU A 266 4.23 26.59 -8.27
N ALA A 267 5.37 27.15 -8.65
CA ALA A 267 5.79 28.49 -8.26
C ALA A 267 4.88 29.61 -8.83
N ARG A 268 3.83 29.22 -9.60
CA ARG A 268 2.83 30.11 -10.21
C ARG A 268 1.38 29.81 -9.82
N GLN A 269 1.11 28.87 -8.91
CA GLN A 269 -0.23 28.78 -8.32
C GLN A 269 -0.34 29.73 -7.13
N PRO A 270 -1.50 30.38 -6.91
CA PRO A 270 -1.74 31.15 -5.71
C PRO A 270 -1.46 30.27 -4.49
N ARG A 271 -0.68 30.79 -3.54
CA ARG A 271 -0.29 30.12 -2.29
C ARG A 271 -1.46 29.37 -1.63
N ASP A 272 -2.66 29.91 -1.73
CA ASP A 272 -3.90 29.38 -1.15
C ASP A 272 -4.35 28.06 -1.78
N GLN A 273 -4.15 27.84 -3.09
CA GLN A 273 -4.52 26.58 -3.76
C GLN A 273 -3.62 25.41 -3.32
N ARG A 274 -2.32 25.67 -3.16
CA ARG A 274 -1.36 24.68 -2.65
C ARG A 274 -1.72 24.26 -1.22
N ILE A 275 -2.06 25.23 -0.39
CA ILE A 275 -2.47 24.98 1.00
C ILE A 275 -3.80 24.23 1.04
N ALA A 276 -4.77 24.58 0.19
CA ALA A 276 -6.05 23.88 0.12
C ALA A 276 -5.88 22.40 -0.24
N ARG A 277 -5.00 22.07 -1.20
CA ARG A 277 -4.67 20.67 -1.51
C ARG A 277 -3.99 19.95 -0.35
N MET A 278 -3.08 20.62 0.36
CA MET A 278 -2.44 20.06 1.55
C MET A 278 -3.47 19.78 2.66
N LEU A 279 -4.41 20.70 2.87
CA LEU A 279 -5.48 20.57 3.84
C LEU A 279 -6.46 19.44 3.46
N ALA A 280 -6.85 19.35 2.19
CA ALA A 280 -7.69 18.26 1.67
C ALA A 280 -7.07 16.88 1.97
N ARG A 281 -5.76 16.73 1.75
CA ARG A 281 -5.01 15.50 2.08
C ARG A 281 -5.02 15.21 3.58
N CYS A 282 -4.86 16.25 4.40
CA CYS A 282 -4.93 16.08 5.85
C CYS A 282 -6.32 15.58 6.28
N PHE A 283 -7.41 16.06 5.66
CA PHE A 283 -8.74 15.57 5.94
C PHE A 283 -8.95 14.11 5.50
N GLU A 284 -8.52 13.72 4.29
CA GLU A 284 -8.56 12.32 3.84
C GLU A 284 -7.79 11.39 4.79
N GLN A 285 -6.58 11.80 5.19
CA GLN A 285 -5.76 11.00 6.10
C GLN A 285 -6.37 10.91 7.49
N LYS A 286 -6.96 12.02 7.99
CA LYS A 286 -7.69 12.03 9.25
C LYS A 286 -8.82 11.00 9.22
N ALA A 287 -9.69 11.07 8.20
CA ALA A 287 -10.81 10.15 8.03
C ALA A 287 -10.34 8.69 7.96
N ARG A 288 -9.27 8.40 7.19
CA ARG A 288 -8.69 7.06 7.09
C ARG A 288 -8.17 6.54 8.43
N CYS A 289 -7.51 7.38 9.22
CA CYS A 289 -6.98 6.98 10.53
C CYS A 289 -8.10 6.77 11.56
N GLU A 290 -9.15 7.60 11.51
CA GLU A 290 -10.35 7.43 12.33
C GLU A 290 -11.06 6.11 11.99
N GLU A 291 -11.21 5.79 10.71
CA GLU A 291 -11.75 4.52 10.23
C GLU A 291 -10.88 3.34 10.68
N GLU A 292 -9.55 3.42 10.51
CA GLU A 292 -8.64 2.36 10.94
C GLU A 292 -8.72 2.11 12.45
N LEU A 293 -8.78 3.18 13.26
CA LEU A 293 -8.98 3.07 14.70
C LEU A 293 -10.33 2.44 15.07
N HIS A 294 -11.39 2.81 14.36
CA HIS A 294 -12.71 2.24 14.53
C HIS A 294 -12.72 0.74 14.21
N LEU A 295 -12.15 0.35 13.06
CA LEU A 295 -12.03 -1.06 12.65
C LEU A 295 -11.20 -1.86 13.65
N VAL A 296 -10.09 -1.32 14.14
CA VAL A 296 -9.28 -1.97 15.18
C VAL A 296 -10.08 -2.14 16.48
N GLN A 297 -10.87 -1.13 16.87
CA GLN A 297 -11.75 -1.22 18.03
C GLN A 297 -12.81 -2.31 17.87
N GLU A 298 -13.50 -2.37 16.74
CA GLU A 298 -14.47 -3.42 16.46
C GLU A 298 -13.84 -4.82 16.49
N GLU A 299 -12.68 -4.99 15.88
CA GLU A 299 -11.98 -6.27 15.88
C GLU A 299 -11.56 -6.69 17.29
N MET A 300 -11.14 -5.76 18.16
CA MET A 300 -10.86 -6.06 19.56
C MET A 300 -12.12 -6.53 20.30
N GLU A 301 -13.27 -5.89 20.04
CA GLU A 301 -14.54 -6.28 20.67
C GLU A 301 -15.04 -7.63 20.18
N ARG A 302 -14.93 -7.91 18.88
CA ARG A 302 -15.21 -9.22 18.30
C ARG A 302 -14.31 -10.29 18.91
N ALA A 303 -13.01 -10.02 19.05
CA ALA A 303 -12.07 -10.93 19.68
C ALA A 303 -12.43 -11.23 21.14
N VAL A 304 -12.75 -10.21 21.96
CA VAL A 304 -13.18 -10.42 23.35
C VAL A 304 -14.43 -11.31 23.41
N LYS A 305 -15.47 -11.01 22.62
CA LYS A 305 -16.70 -11.82 22.56
C LYS A 305 -16.41 -13.26 22.16
N TYR A 306 -15.59 -13.46 21.13
CA TYR A 306 -15.19 -14.77 20.65
C TYR A 306 -14.46 -15.59 21.73
N TYR A 307 -13.43 -15.03 22.35
CA TYR A 307 -12.64 -15.75 23.35
C TYR A 307 -13.43 -15.98 24.65
N MET A 308 -14.35 -15.09 25.01
CA MET A 308 -15.26 -15.29 26.14
C MET A 308 -16.13 -16.54 25.93
N LEU A 309 -16.85 -16.61 24.81
CA LEU A 309 -17.67 -17.78 24.44
C LEU A 309 -16.82 -19.05 24.35
N ARG A 310 -15.61 -18.95 23.79
CA ARG A 310 -14.71 -20.10 23.65
C ARG A 310 -14.22 -20.61 25.01
N VAL A 311 -13.93 -19.74 25.96
CA VAL A 311 -13.54 -20.10 27.33
C VAL A 311 -14.70 -20.75 28.07
N GLU A 312 -15.92 -20.24 27.93
CA GLU A 312 -17.13 -20.83 28.52
C GLU A 312 -17.34 -22.26 28.03
N LEU A 313 -17.40 -22.46 26.70
CA LEU A 313 -17.59 -23.78 26.08
C LEU A 313 -16.49 -24.79 26.47
N LEU A 314 -15.23 -24.34 26.53
CA LEU A 314 -14.11 -25.20 26.92
C LEU A 314 -14.16 -25.54 28.42
N THR A 315 -14.63 -24.62 29.26
CA THR A 315 -14.79 -24.86 30.71
C THR A 315 -15.89 -25.89 30.96
N GLU A 316 -17.05 -25.77 30.30
CA GLU A 316 -18.14 -26.74 30.36
C GLU A 316 -17.68 -28.12 29.88
N ARG A 317 -17.02 -28.20 28.71
CA ARG A 317 -16.51 -29.48 28.19
C ARG A 317 -15.50 -30.13 29.13
N MET A 318 -14.64 -29.35 29.77
CA MET A 318 -13.66 -29.88 30.73
C MET A 318 -14.33 -30.53 31.94
N GLN A 319 -15.50 -30.03 32.38
CA GLN A 319 -16.28 -30.64 33.46
C GLN A 319 -16.92 -31.98 33.06
N HIS A 320 -17.12 -32.25 31.77
CA HIS A 320 -17.77 -33.44 31.24
C HIS A 320 -16.81 -34.44 30.54
N THR A 321 -15.49 -34.23 30.64
CA THR A 321 -14.51 -35.06 29.94
C THR A 321 -14.20 -36.36 30.70
N MET A 322 -14.24 -37.50 30.01
CA MET A 322 -14.11 -38.82 30.64
C MET A 322 -12.73 -39.50 30.48
N THR A 323 -11.80 -38.93 29.70
CA THR A 323 -10.47 -39.54 29.47
C THR A 323 -9.32 -38.56 29.70
N ALA A 324 -8.28 -39.03 30.38
CA ALA A 324 -7.13 -38.21 30.80
C ALA A 324 -6.32 -37.60 29.64
N SER A 325 -6.33 -38.22 28.46
CA SER A 325 -5.65 -37.68 27.27
C SER A 325 -6.39 -36.48 26.66
N VAL A 326 -7.72 -36.57 26.59
CA VAL A 326 -8.60 -35.49 26.10
C VAL A 326 -8.62 -34.33 27.09
N GLU A 327 -8.59 -34.63 28.38
CA GLU A 327 -8.50 -33.63 29.45
C GLU A 327 -7.23 -32.77 29.34
N LYS A 328 -6.06 -33.38 29.12
CA LYS A 328 -4.79 -32.64 28.92
C LYS A 328 -4.83 -31.70 27.71
N LEU A 329 -5.42 -32.14 26.59
CA LEU A 329 -5.56 -31.31 25.39
C LEU A 329 -6.54 -30.16 25.62
N LEU A 330 -7.71 -30.44 26.19
CA LEU A 330 -8.71 -29.42 26.54
C LEU A 330 -8.14 -28.39 27.51
N HIS A 331 -7.36 -28.82 28.51
CA HIS A 331 -6.71 -27.92 29.46
C HIS A 331 -5.75 -26.94 28.75
N LYS A 332 -4.92 -27.43 27.82
CA LYS A 332 -4.03 -26.56 27.02
C LYS A 332 -4.82 -25.56 26.18
N HIS A 333 -5.89 -26.00 25.52
CA HIS A 333 -6.76 -25.10 24.75
C HIS A 333 -7.45 -24.06 25.65
N LEU A 334 -7.93 -24.46 26.82
CA LEU A 334 -8.58 -23.55 27.77
C LEU A 334 -7.59 -22.50 28.28
N LEU A 335 -6.37 -22.90 28.64
CA LEU A 335 -5.32 -21.99 29.09
C LEU A 335 -4.95 -20.97 28.01
N HIS A 336 -4.79 -21.43 26.76
CA HIS A 336 -4.55 -20.55 25.61
C HIS A 336 -5.69 -19.53 25.43
N ASN A 337 -6.95 -19.97 25.40
CA ASN A 337 -8.08 -19.06 25.17
C ASN A 337 -8.31 -18.10 26.35
N ARG A 338 -8.03 -18.52 27.59
CA ARG A 338 -8.03 -17.62 28.76
C ARG A 338 -6.94 -16.55 28.65
N HIS A 339 -5.76 -16.91 28.17
CA HIS A 339 -4.70 -15.94 27.89
C HIS A 339 -5.14 -14.93 26.83
N MET A 340 -5.65 -15.41 25.69
CA MET A 340 -6.12 -14.53 24.61
C MET A 340 -7.25 -13.60 25.08
N LEU A 341 -8.21 -14.11 25.86
CA LEU A 341 -9.28 -13.31 26.46
C LEU A 341 -8.73 -12.22 27.39
N ARG A 342 -7.76 -12.56 28.26
CA ARG A 342 -7.11 -11.58 29.14
C ARG A 342 -6.36 -10.54 28.33
N ALA A 343 -5.56 -10.95 27.36
CA ALA A 343 -4.77 -10.05 26.52
C ALA A 343 -5.65 -9.07 25.73
N PHE A 344 -6.74 -9.55 25.12
CA PHE A 344 -7.69 -8.70 24.38
C PHE A 344 -8.53 -7.80 25.30
N THR A 345 -8.92 -8.28 26.48
CA THR A 345 -9.61 -7.44 27.48
C THR A 345 -8.70 -6.32 27.97
N SER A 346 -7.45 -6.64 28.32
CA SER A 346 -6.44 -5.64 28.69
C SER A 346 -6.19 -4.64 27.56
N LEU A 347 -6.09 -5.14 26.32
CA LEU A 347 -5.89 -4.30 25.15
C LEU A 347 -7.08 -3.34 24.93
N LYS A 348 -8.32 -3.84 25.02
CA LYS A 348 -9.55 -3.04 24.92
C LYS A 348 -9.55 -1.90 25.96
N ASN A 349 -9.02 -2.16 27.16
CA ASN A 349 -8.90 -1.17 28.23
C ASN A 349 -7.68 -0.23 28.08
N GLY A 350 -6.97 -0.28 26.96
CA GLY A 350 -5.84 0.61 26.66
C GLY A 350 -4.47 0.09 27.10
N ALA A 351 -4.39 -1.07 27.77
CA ALA A 351 -3.11 -1.61 28.24
C ALA A 351 -2.28 -2.22 27.10
N LEU A 352 -0.97 -2.37 27.36
CA LEU A 352 -0.07 -3.16 26.53
C LEU A 352 -0.28 -4.65 26.87
N PRO A 353 -0.59 -5.52 25.90
CA PRO A 353 -0.66 -6.95 26.15
C PRO A 353 0.73 -7.57 26.33
N ASP A 354 0.83 -8.60 27.16
CA ASP A 354 2.07 -9.38 27.33
C ASP A 354 2.45 -10.11 26.03
N ASP A 355 3.73 -10.08 25.67
CA ASP A 355 4.25 -10.79 24.50
C ASP A 355 4.66 -12.22 24.88
N LEU A 356 3.71 -13.15 24.82
CA LEU A 356 3.97 -14.57 25.02
C LEU A 356 4.42 -15.30 23.75
N SER A 357 4.54 -14.62 22.60
CA SER A 357 4.94 -15.26 21.34
C SER A 357 6.36 -15.85 21.39
N LEU A 358 7.18 -15.40 22.35
CA LEU A 358 8.56 -15.82 22.57
C LEU A 358 8.75 -16.82 23.74
N VAL A 359 7.73 -17.06 24.56
CA VAL A 359 7.86 -17.89 25.77
C VAL A 359 8.01 -19.39 25.45
N GLY A 360 7.68 -19.81 24.23
CA GLY A 360 7.88 -21.19 23.76
C GLY A 360 9.34 -21.62 23.50
N TYR A 361 10.34 -20.76 23.77
CA TYR A 361 11.77 -21.09 23.62
C TYR A 361 12.47 -21.45 24.94
N MET A 362 11.80 -21.38 26.09
CA MET A 362 12.44 -21.55 27.41
C MET A 362 12.15 -22.89 28.09
N ASP A 363 11.28 -23.74 27.53
CA ASP A 363 11.03 -25.09 28.05
C ASP A 363 11.10 -26.11 26.91
N ASN A 364 12.32 -26.54 26.60
CA ASN A 364 12.64 -27.85 26.02
C ASN A 364 14.04 -28.27 26.44
#